data_AF-A0A382XEA8-F1
#
_entry.id   AF-A0A382XEA8-F1
#
_cell.length_a   1.000
_cell.length_b   1.000
_cell.length_c   1.000
_cell.angle_alpha   90.00
_cell.angle_beta   90.00
_cell.angle_gamma   90.00
#
_symmetry.space_group_name_H-M   'P 1'
#
loop_
_entity.id
_entity.type
_entity.pdbx_description
1 polymer ?
#
loop_
_entity_poly.entity_id
_entity_poly.type
_entity_poly.pdbx_seq_one_letter_code
_entity_poly.pdbx_strand_id
1 'polypeptide(L)' 'MNEVPAGIIPCPECKVKNRVKQFESGKIPLCAKCGTRLVSEKENETQVWFGKSLKDISGIPDPEYFEEL' A
#
# COMPACT_ATOMS: atom_id res chain seq x y z
N MET A 1 -9.23 -1.49 -14.47
CA MET A 1 -8.26 -1.96 -13.45
C MET A 1 -8.21 -0.88 -12.38
N ASN A 2 -8.65 -1.17 -11.15
CA ASN A 2 -8.60 -0.18 -10.07
C ASN A 2 -7.13 0.04 -9.70
N GLU A 3 -6.57 1.19 -10.09
CA GLU A 3 -5.22 1.57 -9.73
C GLU A 3 -5.14 1.75 -8.21
N VAL A 4 -4.41 0.85 -7.53
CA VAL A 4 -4.11 1.04 -6.11
C VAL A 4 -3.26 2.30 -6.00
N PRO A 5 -3.69 3.32 -5.23
CA PRO A 5 -2.94 4.56 -5.14
C PRO A 5 -1.53 4.29 -4.63
N ALA A 6 -0.53 4.66 -5.43
CA ALA A 6 0.87 4.47 -5.08
C ALA A 6 1.24 5.34 -3.87
N GLY A 7 1.81 4.73 -2.85
CA GLY A 7 2.30 5.43 -1.66
C GLY A 7 3.55 6.24 -1.95
N ILE A 8 3.66 7.44 -1.37
CA ILE A 8 4.88 8.25 -1.41
C ILE A 8 5.60 8.11 -0.07
N ILE A 9 6.78 7.50 -0.08
CA ILE A 9 7.58 7.25 1.12
C ILE A 9 8.90 8.05 1.03
N PRO A 10 9.17 8.97 1.98
CA PRO A 10 10.46 9.65 2.04
C PRO A 10 11.54 8.66 2.52
N CYS A 11 12.69 8.65 1.84
CA CYS A 11 13.82 7.83 2.27
C CYS A 11 14.31 8.30 3.65
N PRO A 12 14.54 7.39 4.62
CA PRO A 12 15.01 7.76 5.94
C PRO A 12 16.41 8.40 5.91
N GLU A 13 17.23 8.00 4.93
CA GLU A 13 18.63 8.44 4.79
C GLU A 13 18.76 9.68 3.90
N CYS A 14 18.46 9.57 2.60
CA CYS A 14 18.68 10.66 1.64
C CYS A 14 17.50 11.62 1.46
N LYS A 15 16.38 11.41 2.16
CA LYS A 15 15.14 12.22 2.15
C LYS A 15 14.39 12.35 0.81
N VAL A 16 14.87 11.73 -0.26
CA VAL A 16 14.16 11.69 -1.54
C VAL A 16 12.82 10.97 -1.38
N LYS A 17 11.77 11.52 -1.99
CA LYS A 17 10.44 10.91 -2.04
C LYS A 17 10.42 9.78 -3.06
N ASN A 18 10.10 8.57 -2.63
CA ASN A 18 10.02 7.38 -3.47
C ASN A 18 8.56 7.00 -3.67
N ARG A 19 8.16 6.74 -4.91
CA ARG A 19 6.81 6.25 -5.24
C ARG A 19 6.80 4.73 -5.24
N VAL A 20 6.11 4.14 -4.27
CA VAL A 20 5.95 2.68 -4.13
C VAL A 20 4.58 2.30 -4.67
N LYS A 21 4.55 1.55 -5.77
CA LYS A 21 3.30 1.16 -6.45
C LYS A 21 2.55 0.05 -5.71
N GLN A 22 3.28 -0.91 -5.19
CA GLN A 22 2.74 -2.06 -4.46
C GLN A 22 3.75 -2.56 -3.45
N PHE A 23 3.25 -3.07 -2.33
CA PHE A 23 4.04 -3.82 -1.36
C PHE A 23 3.89 -5.31 -1.66
N GLU A 24 4.99 -6.05 -1.61
CA GLU A 24 5.02 -7.49 -1.87
C GLU A 24 5.67 -8.22 -0.69
N SER A 25 5.15 -9.38 -0.32
CA SER A 25 5.75 -10.20 0.74
C SER A 25 7.16 -10.64 0.31
N GLY A 26 8.13 -10.51 1.22
CA GLY A 26 9.53 -10.84 0.95
C GLY A 26 10.30 -9.84 0.08
N LYS A 27 9.66 -8.78 -0.46
CA LYS A 27 10.34 -7.73 -1.24
C LYS A 27 10.18 -6.37 -0.57
N ILE A 28 11.22 -5.96 0.16
CA ILE A 28 11.26 -4.65 0.81
C ILE A 28 11.58 -3.57 -0.25
N PRO A 29 10.78 -2.51 -0.36
CA PRO A 29 11.07 -1.43 -1.29
C PRO A 29 12.34 -0.68 -0.87
N LEU A 30 13.21 -0.43 -1.85
CA LEU A 30 14.47 0.29 -1.67
C LEU A 30 14.36 1.70 -2.27
N CYS A 31 15.15 2.62 -1.73
CA CYS A 31 15.27 3.95 -2.29
C CYS A 31 15.92 3.89 -3.66
N ALA A 32 15.30 4.49 -4.67
CA ALA A 32 15.83 4.54 -6.03
C ALA A 32 17.13 5.35 -6.16
N LYS A 33 17.43 6.22 -5.20
CA LYS A 33 18.65 7.05 -5.19
C LYS A 33 19.82 6.39 -4.46
N CYS A 34 19.60 5.91 -3.24
CA CYS A 34 20.69 5.44 -2.36
C CYS A 34 20.58 3.96 -1.96
N GLY A 35 19.55 3.24 -2.38
CA GLY A 35 19.39 1.81 -2.10
C GLY A 35 18.94 1.47 -0.67
N THR A 36 18.82 2.46 0.23
CA THR A 36 18.36 2.24 1.61
C THR A 36 16.94 1.68 1.62
N ARG A 37 16.67 0.72 2.51
CA ARG A 37 15.32 0.20 2.76
C ARG A 37 14.39 1.33 3.17
N LEU A 38 13.22 1.41 2.54
CA LEU A 38 12.25 2.48 2.80
C LEU A 38 11.36 2.20 4.01
N VAL A 39 11.18 0.93 4.36
CA VAL A 39 10.35 0.45 5.47
C VAL A 39 10.99 -0.79 6.11
N SER A 40 10.59 -1.10 7.34
CA SER A 40 10.93 -2.39 7.98
C SER A 40 10.16 -3.57 7.38
N GLU A 41 10.59 -4.79 7.69
CA GLU A 41 9.89 -6.02 7.28
C GLU A 41 8.47 -6.07 7.83
N LYS A 42 8.29 -5.74 9.11
CA LYS A 42 6.98 -5.68 9.77
C LYS A 42 6.04 -4.67 9.10
N GLU A 43 6.54 -3.48 8.77
CA GLU A 43 5.74 -2.48 8.05
C GLU A 43 5.38 -2.95 6.65
N ASN A 44 6.30 -3.58 5.93
CA ASN A 44 6.04 -4.15 4.60
C ASN A 44 4.93 -5.22 4.65
N GLU A 45 5.02 -6.16 5.59
CA GLU A 45 3.98 -7.20 5.79
C GLU A 45 2.62 -6.62 6.15
N THR A 46 2.60 -5.61 7.02
CA THR A 46 1.39 -4.90 7.40
C THR A 46 0.72 -4.27 6.17
N GLN A 47 1.50 -3.59 5.32
CA GLN A 47 0.98 -2.98 4.08
C GLN A 47 0.50 -4.02 3.07
N VAL A 48 1.21 -5.16 2.93
CA VAL A 48 0.77 -6.29 2.09
C VAL A 48 -0.58 -6.83 2.57
N TRP A 49 -0.77 -7.00 3.88
CA TRP A 49 -2.03 -7.46 4.45
C TRP A 49 -3.16 -6.46 4.21
N PHE A 50 -2.93 -5.17 4.52
CA PHE A 50 -3.91 -4.11 4.28
C PHE A 50 -4.36 -4.05 2.81
N GLY A 51 -3.43 -4.14 1.87
CA GLY A 51 -3.74 -4.14 0.44
C GLY A 51 -4.57 -5.34 -0.02
N LYS A 52 -4.50 -6.48 0.69
CA LYS A 52 -5.37 -7.64 0.44
C LYS A 52 -6.75 -7.42 1.06
N SER A 53 -6.82 -7.03 2.33
CA SER A 53 -8.09 -6.80 3.03
C SER A 53 -8.97 -5.74 2.37
N LEU A 54 -8.38 -4.70 1.79
CA LEU A 54 -9.13 -3.67 1.04
C LEU A 54 -9.82 -4.22 -0.22
N LYS A 55 -9.28 -5.27 -0.85
CA LYS A 55 -9.96 -5.92 -1.98
C LYS A 55 -11.20 -6.68 -1.53
N ASP A 56 -11.15 -7.27 -0.34
CA ASP A 56 -12.25 -8.09 0.19
C ASP A 56 -13.46 -7.23 0.61
N ILE A 57 -13.24 -5.98 1.02
CA ILE A 57 -14.35 -5.06 1.36
C ILE A 57 -15.00 -4.39 0.13
N SER A 58 -14.41 -4.48 -1.06
CA SER A 58 -14.93 -3.81 -2.26
C SER A 58 -16.29 -4.34 -2.74
N GLY A 59 -16.75 -5.46 -2.19
CA GLY A 59 -18.07 -6.04 -2.45
C GLY A 59 -19.13 -5.72 -1.38
N ILE A 60 -18.81 -4.92 -0.36
CA ILE A 60 -19.79 -4.50 0.64
C ILE A 60 -20.64 -3.37 0.04
N PRO A 61 -21.96 -3.55 -0.12
CA PRO A 61 -22.83 -2.53 -0.66
C PRO A 61 -22.91 -1.33 0.28
N ASP A 62 -23.01 -0.12 -0.28
CA ASP A 62 -23.25 1.08 0.51
C ASP A 62 -24.58 0.95 1.27
N PRO A 63 -24.64 1.37 2.55
CA PRO A 63 -25.82 1.22 3.40
C PRO A 63 -27.07 1.99 2.91
N GLU A 64 -26.95 2.86 1.90
CA GLU A 64 -28.08 3.59 1.30
C GLU A 64 -28.93 2.74 0.33
N TYR A 65 -28.60 1.45 0.13
CA TYR A 65 -29.32 0.54 -0.77
C TYR A 65 -30.40 -0.34 -0.07
N PHE A 66 -31.16 0.24 0.86
CA PHE A 66 -32.32 -0.43 1.50
C PHE A 66 -33.57 0.45 1.55
N GLU A 67 -33.78 1.30 0.54
CA GLU A 67 -35.11 1.88 0.31
C GLU A 67 -35.84 1.06 -0.76
N GLU A 68 -37.07 0.66 -0.43
CA GLU A 68 -38.10 0.00 -1.25
C GLU A 68 -38.12 -1.54 -1.28
N LEU A 69 -38.66 -2.12 -0.19
CA LEU A 69 -39.48 -3.34 -0.24
C LEU A 69 -40.90 -3.01 0.25
#